data_AF-A0A351MHZ4-F1
#
_entry.id   AF-A0A351MHZ4-F1
#
_cell.length_a   1.000
_cell.length_b   1.000
_cell.length_c   1.000
_cell.angle_alpha   90.00
_cell.angle_beta   90.00
_cell.angle_gamma   90.00
#
_symmetry.space_group_name_H-M   'P 1'
#
loop_
_entity.id
_entity.type
_entity.pdbx_description
1 polymer ?
#
loop_
_entity_poly.entity_id
_entity_poly.type
_entity_poly.pdbx_seq_one_letter_code
_entity_poly.pdbx_strand_id
1 'polypeptide(L)'
;LGAAVIDDILAMLLLGVVVAFQGGTTPTFGSVALVTLKSVAFVGLVAYLGGLVLRRASNALDWPVNPLSPLTIVLAICLGLAAAAHAINLAAIIGAFLAGMIAAETRQRHQLVEQTKPIAALLAPFFFVVSG
;
A
#
# COMPACT_ATOMS: atom_id res chain seq x y z
N LEU A 1 -1.90 -20.46 9.62
CA LEU A 1 -2.05 -19.03 9.94
C LEU A 1 -1.67 -18.14 8.75
N GLY A 2 -0.42 -18.16 8.27
CA GLY A 2 -0.03 -17.39 7.06
C GLY A 2 -0.81 -17.72 5.79
N ALA A 3 -1.17 -19.00 5.58
CA ALA A 3 -2.00 -19.41 4.44
C ALA A 3 -3.43 -18.82 4.50
N ALA A 4 -4.03 -18.71 5.68
CA ALA A 4 -5.36 -18.12 5.85
C ALA A 4 -5.36 -16.60 5.60
N VAL A 5 -4.27 -15.92 5.99
CA VAL A 5 -4.11 -14.48 5.71
C VAL A 5 -3.90 -14.23 4.22
N ILE A 6 -3.16 -15.10 3.53
CA ILE A 6 -2.97 -15.02 2.08
C ILE A 6 -4.30 -15.26 1.36
N ASP A 7 -5.09 -16.24 1.80
CA ASP A 7 -6.41 -16.54 1.24
C ASP A 7 -7.38 -15.36 1.39
N ASP A 8 -7.41 -14.70 2.55
CA ASP A 8 -8.22 -13.50 2.79
C ASP A 8 -7.78 -12.29 1.93
N ILE A 9 -6.48 -12.10 1.74
CA ILE A 9 -5.96 -11.03 0.88
C ILE A 9 -6.34 -11.27 -0.58
N LEU A 10 -6.30 -12.52 -1.04
CA LEU A 10 -6.71 -12.90 -2.40
C LEU A 10 -8.22 -12.73 -2.60
N ALA A 11 -9.02 -13.09 -1.60
CA ALA A 11 -10.47 -12.87 -1.62
C ALA A 11 -10.83 -11.38 -1.69
N MET A 12 -10.13 -10.52 -0.92
CA MET A 12 -10.34 -9.07 -0.93
C MET A 12 -9.89 -8.42 -2.25
N LEU A 13 -8.82 -8.92 -2.88
CA LEU A 13 -8.39 -8.52 -4.23
C LEU A 13 -9.43 -8.89 -5.29
N LEU A 14 -9.97 -10.11 -5.23
CA LEU A 14 -11.03 -10.58 -6.12
C LEU A 14 -12.31 -9.75 -5.96
N LEU A 15 -12.67 -9.39 -4.74
CA LEU A 15 -13.83 -8.54 -4.48
C LEU A 15 -13.66 -7.14 -5.08
N GLY A 16 -12.46 -6.57 -5.01
CA GLY A 16 -12.13 -5.30 -5.68
C GLY A 16 -12.31 -5.36 -7.20
N VAL A 17 -11.96 -6.50 -7.81
CA VAL A 17 -12.23 -6.77 -9.23
C VAL A 17 -13.74 -6.84 -9.47
N VAL A 18 -14.50 -7.59 -8.65
CA VAL A 18 -15.97 -7.70 -8.79
C VAL A 18 -16.69 -6.35 -8.65
N VAL A 19 -16.24 -5.48 -7.75
CA VAL A 19 -16.79 -4.12 -7.59
C VAL A 19 -16.49 -3.26 -8.83
N ALA A 20 -15.31 -3.39 -9.44
CA ALA A 20 -14.99 -2.72 -10.71
C ALA A 20 -15.92 -3.18 -11.86
N PHE A 21 -16.39 -4.43 -11.83
CA PHE A 21 -17.37 -4.96 -12.78
C PHE A 21 -18.80 -4.46 -12.53
N GLN A 22 -19.17 -4.16 -11.28
CA GLN A 22 -20.50 -3.63 -10.92
C GLN A 22 -20.70 -2.15 -11.28
N GLY A 23 -19.62 -1.41 -11.58
CA GLY A 23 -19.67 -0.01 -12.03
C GLY A 23 -20.34 0.25 -13.39
N GLY A 24 -21.02 -0.73 -13.98
CA GLY A 24 -21.95 -0.54 -15.10
C GLY A 24 -21.31 -0.39 -16.49
N THR A 25 -20.00 -0.52 -16.62
CA THR A 25 -19.34 -0.63 -17.93
C THR A 25 -18.92 -2.06 -18.13
N THR A 26 -19.47 -2.73 -19.14
CA THR A 26 -18.92 -4.01 -19.62
C THR A 26 -17.41 -3.82 -19.79
N PRO A 27 -16.56 -4.56 -19.07
CA PRO A 27 -15.12 -4.38 -19.17
C PRO A 27 -14.69 -4.84 -20.56
N THR A 28 -14.62 -3.90 -21.49
CA THR A 28 -13.99 -4.10 -22.79
C THR A 28 -12.54 -4.47 -22.51
N PHE A 29 -11.95 -5.39 -23.27
CA PHE A 29 -10.53 -5.75 -23.15
C PHE A 29 -9.59 -4.53 -23.04
N GLY A 30 -9.94 -3.41 -23.70
CA GLY A 30 -9.21 -2.15 -23.59
C GLY A 30 -9.25 -1.49 -22.21
N SER A 31 -10.35 -1.57 -21.47
CA SER A 31 -10.47 -1.02 -20.11
C SER A 31 -9.61 -1.80 -19.11
N VAL A 32 -9.62 -3.13 -19.19
CA VAL A 32 -8.78 -4.01 -18.38
C VAL A 32 -7.30 -3.76 -18.69
N ALA A 33 -6.93 -3.74 -19.97
CA ALA A 33 -5.56 -3.44 -20.39
C ALA A 33 -5.07 -2.07 -19.88
N LEU A 34 -5.94 -1.05 -19.90
CA LEU A 34 -5.62 0.29 -19.42
C LEU A 34 -5.45 0.35 -17.90
N VAL A 35 -6.28 -0.36 -17.13
CA VAL A 35 -6.12 -0.48 -15.66
C VAL A 35 -4.85 -1.26 -15.30
N THR A 36 -4.55 -2.34 -16.01
CA THR A 36 -3.30 -3.09 -15.83
C THR A 36 -2.08 -2.23 -16.13
N LEU A 37 -2.10 -1.50 -17.26
CA LEU A 37 -1.01 -0.60 -17.63
C LEU A 37 -0.80 0.50 -16.59
N LYS A 38 -1.88 1.14 -16.11
CA LYS A 38 -1.82 2.14 -15.04
C LYS A 38 -1.24 1.57 -13.76
N SER A 39 -1.64 0.35 -13.39
CA SER A 39 -1.13 -0.35 -12.20
C SER A 39 0.36 -0.60 -12.31
N VAL A 40 0.83 -1.18 -13.44
CA VAL A 40 2.26 -1.45 -13.67
C VAL A 40 3.06 -0.16 -13.70
N ALA A 41 2.57 0.89 -14.37
CA ALA A 41 3.22 2.18 -14.41
C ALA A 41 3.32 2.83 -13.02
N PHE A 42 2.24 2.79 -12.24
CA PHE A 42 2.22 3.32 -10.87
C PHE A 42 3.20 2.57 -9.97
N VAL A 43 3.18 1.23 -10.01
CA VAL A 43 4.11 0.40 -9.23
C VAL A 43 5.54 0.65 -9.63
N GLY A 44 5.84 0.70 -10.93
CA GLY A 44 7.18 0.97 -11.43
C GLY A 44 7.69 2.36 -11.03
N LEU A 45 6.83 3.38 -11.10
CA LEU A 45 7.16 4.75 -10.72
C LEU A 45 7.43 4.86 -9.21
N VAL A 46 6.56 4.29 -8.38
CA VAL A 46 6.74 4.32 -6.93
C VAL A 46 7.92 3.46 -6.48
N ALA A 47 8.17 2.31 -7.11
CA ALA A 47 9.36 1.50 -6.82
C ALA A 47 10.66 2.25 -7.18
N TYR A 48 10.68 2.92 -8.34
CA TYR A 48 11.81 3.75 -8.75
C TYR A 48 12.04 4.93 -7.79
N LEU A 49 10.98 5.67 -7.44
CA LEU A 49 11.07 6.78 -6.50
C LEU A 49 11.44 6.30 -5.08
N GLY A 50 10.84 5.21 -4.61
CA GLY A 50 11.12 4.60 -3.32
C GLY A 50 12.59 4.18 -3.21
N GLY A 51 13.12 3.51 -4.24
CA GLY A 51 14.54 3.16 -4.31
C GLY A 51 15.46 4.38 -4.36
N LEU A 52 15.09 5.45 -5.07
CA LEU A 52 15.86 6.69 -5.11
C LEU A 52 15.88 7.40 -3.75
N VAL A 53 14.71 7.49 -3.09
CA VAL A 53 14.55 8.07 -1.76
C VAL A 53 15.35 7.26 -0.75
N LEU A 54 15.29 5.94 -0.80
CA LEU A 54 16.01 5.06 0.13
C LEU A 54 17.53 5.14 -0.07
N ARG A 55 18.02 5.16 -1.32
CA ARG A 55 19.46 5.36 -1.64
C ARG A 55 19.97 6.74 -1.25
N ARG A 56 19.13 7.78 -1.33
CA ARG A 56 19.52 9.15 -0.98
C ARG A 56 19.42 9.40 0.53
N ALA A 57 18.41 8.82 1.17
CA ALA A 57 18.28 8.79 2.62
C ALA A 57 19.42 7.98 3.26
N SER A 58 19.84 6.84 2.68
CA SER A 58 20.96 6.07 3.23
C SER A 58 22.30 6.84 3.25
N ASN A 59 22.50 7.80 2.35
CA ASN A 59 23.67 8.69 2.36
C ASN A 59 23.48 9.96 3.21
N ALA A 60 22.26 10.31 3.59
CA ALA A 60 21.95 11.50 4.41
C ALA A 60 21.67 11.15 5.90
N LEU A 61 21.50 9.85 6.22
CA LEU A 61 21.16 9.36 7.56
C LEU A 61 22.35 9.28 8.55
N ASP A 62 23.55 9.74 8.17
CA ASP A 62 24.62 10.03 9.13
C ASP A 62 24.33 11.30 9.95
N TRP A 63 23.25 12.02 9.63
CA TRP A 63 22.86 13.23 10.36
C TRP A 63 21.67 12.90 11.25
N PRO A 64 21.69 13.28 12.55
CA PRO A 64 20.69 12.86 13.53
C PRO A 64 19.33 13.44 13.15
N VAL A 65 18.51 12.63 12.46
CA VAL A 65 17.19 13.07 12.01
C VAL A 65 16.26 13.15 13.22
N ASN A 66 15.74 14.36 13.41
CA ASN A 66 14.77 14.81 14.41
C ASN A 66 13.65 13.80 14.75
N PRO A 67 13.08 13.87 15.97
CA PRO A 67 12.24 12.87 16.62
C PRO A 67 10.77 12.92 16.17
N LEU A 68 10.50 12.88 14.87
CA LEU A 68 9.19 12.41 14.40
C LEU A 68 9.19 10.88 14.50
N SER A 69 8.21 10.31 15.22
CA SER A 69 8.12 8.85 15.37
C SER A 69 8.14 8.19 13.99
N PRO A 70 9.05 7.24 13.69
CA PRO A 70 9.14 6.57 12.39
C PRO A 70 7.78 6.10 11.83
N LEU A 71 6.87 5.71 12.73
CA LEU A 71 5.50 5.34 12.42
C LEU A 71 4.69 6.45 11.75
N THR A 72 4.82 7.71 12.16
CA THR A 72 4.02 8.81 11.57
C THR A 72 4.42 9.06 10.13
N ILE A 73 5.72 8.99 9.83
CA ILE A 73 6.24 9.13 8.46
C ILE A 73 5.74 7.97 7.59
N VAL A 74 5.84 6.74 8.08
CA VAL A 74 5.38 5.56 7.34
C VAL A 74 3.87 5.57 7.11
N LEU A 75 3.08 5.97 8.11
CA LEU A 75 1.63 6.14 7.96
C LEU A 75 1.28 7.25 6.97
N ALA A 76 1.99 8.39 7.01
CA ALA A 76 1.78 9.47 6.05
C ALA A 76 2.07 9.02 4.61
N ILE A 77 3.16 8.26 4.40
CA ILE A 77 3.50 7.68 3.10
C ILE A 77 2.44 6.65 2.68
N CYS A 78 1.99 5.79 3.61
CA CYS A 78 0.95 4.80 3.37
C CYS A 78 -0.36 5.44 2.91
N LEU A 79 -0.85 6.43 3.63
CA LEU A 79 -2.07 7.15 3.29
C LEU A 79 -1.90 7.98 2.01
N GLY A 80 -0.74 8.62 1.81
CA GLY A 80 -0.43 9.38 0.61
C GLY A 80 -0.42 8.50 -0.65
N LEU A 81 0.22 7.33 -0.60
CA LEU A 81 0.25 6.40 -1.72
C LEU A 81 -1.11 5.72 -1.94
N ALA A 82 -1.86 5.41 -0.89
CA ALA A 82 -3.22 4.90 -1.00
C ALA A 82 -4.16 5.92 -1.67
N ALA A 83 -4.09 7.19 -1.26
CA ALA A 83 -4.85 8.28 -1.88
C ALA A 83 -4.43 8.51 -3.35
N ALA A 84 -3.13 8.46 -3.64
CA ALA A 84 -2.62 8.58 -5.01
C ALA A 84 -3.12 7.42 -5.89
N ALA A 85 -3.12 6.18 -5.40
CA ALA A 85 -3.66 5.04 -6.12
C ALA A 85 -5.16 5.25 -6.41
N HIS A 86 -5.93 5.66 -5.40
CA HIS A 86 -7.36 5.94 -5.56
C HIS A 86 -7.64 7.05 -6.59
N ALA A 87 -6.85 8.12 -6.60
CA ALA A 87 -6.99 9.23 -7.54
C ALA A 87 -6.80 8.81 -9.01
N ILE A 88 -6.04 7.73 -9.27
CA ILE A 88 -5.81 7.19 -10.62
C ILE A 88 -6.81 6.06 -10.96
N ASN A 89 -7.86 5.88 -10.14
CA ASN A 89 -8.84 4.78 -10.21
C ASN A 89 -8.21 3.38 -10.02
N LEU A 90 -7.17 3.28 -9.19
CA LEU A 90 -6.62 2.01 -8.74
C LEU A 90 -7.15 1.67 -7.34
N ALA A 91 -7.08 0.40 -6.97
CA ALA A 91 -7.39 -0.01 -5.61
C ALA A 91 -6.40 0.65 -4.63
N ALA A 92 -6.92 1.38 -3.63
CA ALA A 92 -6.11 2.08 -2.63
C ALA A 92 -5.14 1.14 -1.87
N ILE A 93 -5.52 -0.14 -1.76
CA ILE A 93 -4.73 -1.21 -1.15
C ILE A 93 -3.38 -1.38 -1.86
N ILE A 94 -3.30 -1.16 -3.17
CA ILE A 94 -2.05 -1.22 -3.94
C ILE A 94 -1.06 -0.16 -3.44
N GLY A 95 -1.52 1.07 -3.25
CA GLY A 95 -0.70 2.17 -2.72
C GLY A 95 -0.22 1.91 -1.29
N ALA A 96 -1.11 1.41 -0.43
CA ALA A 96 -0.77 1.04 0.95
C ALA A 96 0.27 -0.10 1.00
N PHE A 97 0.14 -1.10 0.12
CA PHE A 97 1.09 -2.20 0.01
C PHE A 97 2.49 -1.72 -0.42
N LEU A 98 2.56 -0.82 -1.40
CA LEU A 98 3.81 -0.22 -1.84
C LEU A 98 4.51 0.56 -0.73
N ALA A 99 3.76 1.33 0.06
CA ALA A 99 4.31 2.02 1.23
C ALA A 99 4.90 1.03 2.25
N GLY A 100 4.21 -0.09 2.50
CA GLY A 100 4.69 -1.15 3.36
C GLY A 100 5.98 -1.79 2.86
N MET A 101 6.13 -2.01 1.55
CA MET A 101 7.37 -2.51 0.94
C MET A 101 8.53 -1.52 1.15
N ILE A 102 8.31 -0.22 0.92
CA ILE A 102 9.34 0.82 1.15
C ILE A 102 9.74 0.84 2.64
N ALA A 103 8.76 0.78 3.54
CA ALA A 103 9.01 0.76 4.98
C ALA A 103 9.77 -0.50 5.43
N ALA A 104 9.56 -1.64 4.77
CA ALA A 104 10.23 -2.90 5.07
C ALA A 104 11.74 -2.88 4.75
N GLU A 105 12.19 -2.02 3.85
CA GLU A 105 13.61 -1.86 3.52
C GLU A 105 14.33 -0.85 4.44
N THR A 106 13.61 -0.16 5.32
CA THR A 106 14.22 0.79 6.27
C THR A 106 14.89 0.08 7.45
N ARG A 107 15.96 0.68 8.01
CA ARG A 107 16.64 0.15 9.21
C ARG A 107 15.71 0.00 10.43
N GLN A 108 14.64 0.78 10.49
CA GLN A 108 13.68 0.82 11.60
C GLN A 108 12.52 -0.17 11.43
N ARG A 109 12.58 -1.07 10.42
CA ARG A 109 11.53 -2.08 10.14
C ARG A 109 11.02 -2.79 11.40
N HIS A 110 11.91 -3.23 12.28
CA HIS A 110 11.49 -3.99 13.46
C HIS A 110 10.63 -3.15 14.42
N GLN A 111 11.03 -1.91 14.68
CA GLN A 111 10.26 -0.97 15.48
C GLN A 111 8.92 -0.64 14.80
N LEU A 112 8.92 -0.42 13.48
CA LEU A 112 7.71 -0.15 12.71
C LEU A 112 6.72 -1.31 12.78
N VAL A 113 7.18 -2.55 12.66
CA VAL A 113 6.33 -3.74 12.76
C VAL A 113 5.68 -3.83 14.14
N GLU A 114 6.44 -3.67 15.22
CA GLU A 114 5.87 -3.69 16.58
C GLU A 114 4.86 -2.56 16.81
N GLN A 115 5.17 -1.35 16.32
CA GLN A 115 4.26 -0.22 16.47
C GLN A 115 3.00 -0.31 15.59
N THR A 116 3.07 -1.03 14.46
CA THR A 116 1.91 -1.20 13.55
C THR A 116 0.98 -2.33 13.99
N LYS A 117 1.46 -3.34 14.72
CA LYS A 117 0.64 -4.44 15.27
C LYS A 117 -0.64 -3.98 15.99
N PRO A 118 -0.60 -3.06 16.98
CA PRO A 118 -1.81 -2.63 17.68
C PRO A 118 -2.78 -1.90 16.75
N ILE A 119 -2.27 -1.14 15.78
CA ILE A 119 -3.09 -0.45 14.78
C ILE A 119 -3.81 -1.47 13.90
N ALA A 120 -3.09 -2.48 13.40
CA ALA A 120 -3.67 -3.55 12.59
C ALA A 120 -4.71 -4.37 13.37
N ALA A 121 -4.42 -4.68 14.64
CA ALA A 121 -5.34 -5.41 15.51
C ALA A 121 -6.66 -4.64 15.75
N LEU A 122 -6.62 -3.31 15.78
CA LEU A 122 -7.79 -2.46 15.90
C LEU A 122 -8.50 -2.27 14.55
N LEU A 123 -7.77 -1.95 13.48
CA LEU A 123 -8.37 -1.63 12.18
C LEU A 123 -8.95 -2.85 11.47
N ALA A 124 -8.40 -4.06 11.65
CA ALA A 124 -8.91 -5.26 10.99
C ALA A 124 -10.38 -5.55 11.35
N PRO A 125 -10.79 -5.62 12.63
CA PRO A 125 -12.21 -5.73 13.00
C PRO A 125 -13.10 -4.63 12.40
N PHE A 126 -12.68 -3.36 12.43
CA PHE A 126 -13.46 -2.26 11.86
C PHE A 126 -13.61 -2.40 10.34
N PHE A 127 -12.55 -2.79 9.65
CA PHE A 127 -12.59 -3.03 8.21
C PHE A 127 -13.62 -4.11 7.86
N PHE A 128 -13.63 -5.21 8.60
CA PHE A 128 -14.59 -6.31 8.38
C PHE A 128 -16.03 -5.89 8.72
N VAL A 129 -16.25 -5.12 9.78
CA VAL A 129 -17.60 -4.64 10.16
C VAL A 129 -18.16 -3.64 9.16
N VAL A 130 -17.32 -2.80 8.55
CA VAL A 130 -17.76 -1.79 7.59
C VAL A 130 -17.92 -2.37 6.17
N SER A 131 -17.14 -3.39 5.83
CA SER A 131 -17.13 -3.98 4.48
C SER A 131 -18.04 -5.21 4.35
N GLY A 132 -18.36 -5.88 5.46
CA GLY A 132 -19.34 -6.97 5.54
C GLY A 132 -20.76 -6.45 5.62
#